data_AF-A0A3C1L7Q9-F1
#
_entry.id   AF-A0A3C1L7Q9-F1
#
_cell.length_a   1.000
_cell.length_b   1.000
_cell.length_c   1.000
_cell.angle_alpha   90.00
_cell.angle_beta   90.00
_cell.angle_gamma   90.00
#
_symmetry.space_group_name_H-M   'P 1'
#
loop_
_entity.id
_entity.type
_entity.pdbx_description
1 polymer ?
#
loop_
_entity_poly.entity_id
_entity_poly.type
_entity_poly.pdbx_seq_one_letter_code
_entity_poly.pdbx_strand_id
1 'polypeptide(L)'
;DGTIRNMLSGLNPAGFRVSSFGVPGGPEAQHDYLWRVHAEVPAKGLIGIFNRSHYEDVLVVRVKNFAPRAVWSKRYEHIRGFEQLLADEGTTVVKCFLNVSKDEQRKRLQERVDDPEKRWKFRLGDLDDRKLWAKYQQAYQEAIGRTSTAAAP
;
A
#
# COMPACT_ATOMS: atom_id res chain seq x y z
N ASP A 1 5.69 6.18 -6.72
CA ASP A 1 6.09 7.50 -7.26
C ASP A 1 6.03 7.60 -8.78
N GLY A 2 6.85 6.88 -9.55
CA GLY A 2 6.89 7.04 -11.02
C GLY A 2 5.54 6.76 -11.71
N THR A 3 4.91 5.63 -11.38
CA THR A 3 3.59 5.26 -11.93
C THR A 3 2.50 6.28 -11.59
N ILE A 4 2.45 6.73 -10.33
CA ILE A 4 1.48 7.74 -9.88
C ILE A 4 1.68 9.05 -10.65
N ARG A 5 2.93 9.52 -10.76
CA ARG A 5 3.26 10.75 -11.49
C ARG A 5 2.84 10.68 -12.95
N ASN A 6 3.09 9.55 -13.62
CA ASN A 6 2.72 9.36 -15.02
C ASN A 6 1.20 9.28 -15.20
N MET A 7 0.50 8.56 -14.31
CA MET A 7 -0.96 8.46 -14.35
C MET A 7 -1.64 9.83 -14.18
N LEU A 8 -1.08 10.67 -13.32
CA LEU A 8 -1.60 12.01 -13.04
C LEU A 8 -1.23 13.05 -14.10
N SER A 9 -0.36 12.70 -15.06
CA SER A 9 0.02 13.60 -16.14
C SER A 9 -1.19 13.89 -17.03
N GLY A 10 -1.63 15.15 -17.05
CA GLY A 10 -2.81 15.59 -17.81
C GLY A 10 -4.09 15.74 -16.99
N LEU A 11 -4.08 15.42 -15.69
CA LEU A 11 -5.20 15.69 -14.79
C LEU A 11 -5.06 17.06 -14.11
N ASN A 12 -6.20 17.71 -13.84
CA ASN A 12 -6.23 18.94 -13.06
C ASN A 12 -5.87 18.61 -11.59
N PRO A 13 -4.84 19.24 -10.99
CA PRO A 13 -4.45 19.02 -9.60
C PRO A 13 -5.57 19.24 -8.56
N ALA A 14 -6.57 20.06 -8.89
CA ALA A 14 -7.74 20.26 -8.02
C ALA A 14 -8.66 19.04 -7.95
N GLY A 15 -8.54 18.09 -8.89
CA GLY A 15 -9.40 16.91 -9.00
C GLY A 15 -8.85 15.66 -8.31
N PHE A 16 -7.67 15.71 -7.68
CA PHE A 16 -7.09 14.55 -7.02
C PHE A 16 -6.30 14.89 -5.76
N ARG A 17 -6.14 13.89 -4.88
CA ARG A 17 -5.26 13.95 -3.71
C ARG A 17 -4.43 12.68 -3.63
N VAL A 18 -3.13 12.85 -3.35
CA VAL A 18 -2.19 11.74 -3.14
C VAL A 18 -1.83 11.66 -1.66
N SER A 19 -2.12 10.53 -1.04
CA SER A 19 -1.80 10.25 0.37
C SER A 19 -0.77 9.14 0.43
N SER A 20 0.38 9.42 1.04
CA SER A 20 1.49 8.46 1.16
C SER A 20 1.60 7.94 2.58
N PHE A 21 1.41 6.63 2.77
CA PHE A 21 1.39 6.04 4.11
C PHE A 21 2.79 5.55 4.53
N GLY A 22 3.24 6.04 5.69
CA GLY A 22 4.46 5.60 6.37
C GLY A 22 4.18 4.70 7.57
N VAL A 23 5.20 4.47 8.40
CA VAL A 23 5.05 3.81 9.70
C VAL A 23 4.13 4.67 10.58
N PRO A 24 3.06 4.13 11.18
CA PRO A 24 2.17 4.91 12.03
C PRO A 24 2.90 5.42 13.27
N GLY A 25 2.59 6.66 13.67
CA GLY A 25 3.19 7.30 14.84
C GLY A 25 2.19 8.20 15.57
N GLY A 26 2.52 8.55 16.81
CA GLY A 26 1.69 9.46 17.62
C GLY A 26 0.25 8.97 17.76
N PRO A 27 -0.76 9.81 17.46
CA PRO A 27 -2.17 9.43 17.52
C PRO A 27 -2.53 8.24 16.62
N GLU A 28 -1.92 8.10 15.44
CA GLU A 28 -2.24 7.01 14.52
C GLU A 28 -2.00 5.63 15.15
N ALA A 29 -0.98 5.51 16.00
CA ALA A 29 -0.65 4.26 16.70
C ALA A 29 -1.58 3.97 17.89
N GLN A 30 -2.41 4.94 18.30
CA GLN A 30 -3.35 4.82 19.41
C GLN A 30 -4.78 4.49 18.94
N HIS A 31 -5.03 4.51 17.63
CA HIS A 31 -6.29 4.14 17.02
C HIS A 31 -6.20 2.77 16.33
N ASP A 32 -7.33 2.27 15.84
CA ASP A 32 -7.30 1.16 14.89
C ASP A 32 -6.59 1.57 13.60
N TYR A 33 -6.07 0.58 12.88
CA TYR A 33 -5.22 0.83 11.70
C TYR A 33 -5.98 1.45 10.51
N LEU A 34 -7.31 1.36 10.46
CA LEU A 34 -8.12 1.95 9.40
C LEU A 34 -8.46 3.41 9.68
N TRP A 35 -8.42 3.87 10.95
CA TRP A 35 -8.72 5.26 11.32
C TRP A 35 -7.99 6.29 10.44
N ARG A 36 -6.66 6.17 10.32
CA ARG A 36 -5.86 7.10 9.51
C ARG A 36 -6.11 6.97 8.00
N VAL A 37 -6.53 5.78 7.55
CA VAL A 37 -6.77 5.50 6.13
C VAL A 37 -8.13 6.04 5.72
N HIS A 38 -9.13 5.87 6.58
CA HIS A 38 -10.46 6.41 6.39
C HIS A 38 -10.43 7.95 6.36
N ALA A 39 -9.59 8.60 7.16
CA ALA A 39 -9.43 10.05 7.11
C ALA A 39 -8.96 10.60 5.74
N GLU A 40 -8.34 9.75 4.90
CA GLU A 40 -7.76 10.15 3.61
C GLU A 40 -8.60 9.71 2.40
N VAL A 41 -9.74 9.05 2.59
CA VAL A 41 -10.62 8.67 1.47
C VAL A 41 -11.13 9.92 0.75
N PRO A 42 -11.30 9.88 -0.59
CA PRO A 42 -11.63 11.06 -1.36
C PRO A 42 -13.04 11.58 -1.05
N ALA A 43 -13.20 12.90 -1.07
CA ALA A 43 -14.52 13.51 -1.11
C ALA A 43 -15.21 13.23 -2.46
N LYS A 44 -16.54 13.41 -2.51
CA LYS A 44 -17.33 13.24 -3.74
C LYS A 44 -16.77 14.10 -4.88
N GLY A 45 -16.53 13.46 -6.03
CA GLY A 45 -15.98 14.11 -7.22
C GLY A 45 -14.45 14.19 -7.28
N LEU A 46 -13.73 13.69 -6.28
CA LEU A 46 -12.26 13.65 -6.26
C LEU A 46 -11.70 12.26 -6.51
N ILE A 47 -10.51 12.21 -7.08
CA ILE A 47 -9.70 11.00 -7.22
C ILE A 47 -8.75 10.90 -6.02
N GLY A 48 -8.93 9.89 -5.18
CA GLY A 48 -8.01 9.57 -4.08
C GLY A 48 -6.96 8.57 -4.55
N ILE A 49 -5.67 8.87 -4.31
CA ILE A 49 -4.56 7.98 -4.67
C ILE A 49 -3.75 7.66 -3.44
N PHE A 50 -3.72 6.39 -3.08
CA PHE A 50 -2.96 5.89 -1.95
C PHE A 50 -1.61 5.31 -2.43
N ASN A 51 -0.52 5.94 -2.00
CA ASN A 51 0.84 5.43 -2.16
C ASN A 51 1.22 4.62 -0.92
N ARG A 52 1.17 3.29 -1.06
CA ARG A 52 0.87 2.35 0.05
C ARG A 52 -0.55 2.59 0.58
N SER A 53 -1.06 1.72 1.46
CA SER A 53 -2.44 1.79 1.94
C SER A 53 -2.63 0.95 3.22
N HIS A 54 -3.90 0.74 3.63
CA HIS A 54 -4.29 -0.19 4.70
C HIS A 54 -3.80 -1.64 4.48
N TYR A 55 -3.33 -2.00 3.30
CA TYR A 55 -2.73 -3.31 3.04
C TYR A 55 -1.39 -3.53 3.77
N GLU A 56 -0.68 -2.46 4.15
CA GLU A 56 0.56 -2.58 4.94
C GLU A 56 0.34 -3.38 6.24
N ASP A 57 -0.85 -3.23 6.83
CA ASP A 57 -1.26 -3.89 8.07
C ASP A 57 -1.52 -5.40 7.96
N VAL A 58 -1.49 -5.95 6.75
CA VAL A 58 -1.49 -7.41 6.46
C VAL A 58 -0.28 -7.87 5.63
N LEU A 59 0.60 -6.93 5.25
CA LEU A 59 1.84 -7.17 4.49
C LEU A 59 3.08 -7.06 5.39
N VAL A 60 3.55 -5.84 5.64
CA VAL A 60 4.77 -5.62 6.43
C VAL A 60 4.60 -6.11 7.88
N VAL A 61 3.42 -5.90 8.46
CA VAL A 61 3.10 -6.38 9.82
C VAL A 61 3.22 -7.89 9.93
N ARG A 62 2.74 -8.61 8.92
CA ARG A 62 2.84 -10.07 8.82
C ARG A 62 4.27 -10.52 8.59
N VAL A 63 4.97 -9.94 7.61
CA VAL A 63 6.29 -10.41 7.17
C VAL A 63 7.38 -10.13 8.21
N LYS A 64 7.32 -8.97 8.86
CA LYS A 64 8.25 -8.56 9.93
C LYS A 64 7.78 -8.95 11.33
N ASN A 65 6.64 -9.63 11.44
CA ASN A 65 6.07 -10.10 12.70
C ASN A 65 5.87 -8.96 13.73
N PHE A 66 5.39 -7.79 13.27
CA PHE A 66 5.07 -6.66 14.15
C PHE A 66 3.79 -6.90 14.97
N ALA A 67 2.97 -7.86 14.55
CA ALA A 67 1.83 -8.33 15.34
C ALA A 67 1.67 -9.85 15.18
N PRO A 68 1.14 -10.55 16.20
CA PRO A 68 0.81 -11.97 16.09
C PRO A 68 -0.21 -12.24 14.99
N ARG A 69 -0.20 -13.45 14.42
CA ARG A 69 -1.16 -13.87 13.40
C ARG A 69 -2.61 -13.65 13.80
N ALA A 70 -2.97 -13.95 15.03
CA ALA A 70 -4.32 -13.76 15.56
C ALA A 70 -4.82 -12.31 15.51
N VAL A 71 -3.90 -11.34 15.42
CA VAL A 71 -4.22 -9.91 15.30
C VAL A 71 -4.39 -9.52 13.83
N TRP A 72 -3.36 -9.72 13.00
CA TRP A 72 -3.40 -9.23 11.61
C TRP A 72 -4.30 -10.09 10.70
N SER A 73 -4.53 -11.36 10.98
CA SER A 73 -5.35 -12.20 10.08
C SER A 73 -6.81 -11.77 10.03
N LYS A 74 -7.34 -11.21 11.14
CA LYS A 74 -8.71 -10.66 11.19
C LYS A 74 -8.85 -9.42 10.31
N ARG A 75 -7.75 -8.70 10.05
CA ARG A 75 -7.75 -7.48 9.25
C ARG A 75 -8.17 -7.73 7.81
N TYR A 76 -8.01 -8.94 7.26
CA TYR A 76 -8.56 -9.25 5.93
C TYR A 76 -10.08 -9.02 5.86
N GLU A 77 -10.81 -9.37 6.93
CA GLU A 77 -12.26 -9.14 6.99
C GLU A 77 -12.58 -7.67 7.18
N HIS A 78 -11.85 -6.98 8.06
CA HIS A 78 -12.00 -5.53 8.25
C HIS A 78 -11.73 -4.75 6.95
N ILE A 79 -10.71 -5.14 6.17
CA ILE A 79 -10.38 -4.54 4.87
C ILE A 79 -11.53 -4.71 3.90
N ARG A 80 -12.10 -5.92 3.78
CA ARG A 80 -13.27 -6.15 2.92
C ARG A 80 -14.47 -5.31 3.37
N GLY A 81 -14.74 -5.27 4.67
CA GLY A 81 -15.84 -4.46 5.22
C GLY A 81 -15.66 -2.97 4.94
N PHE A 82 -14.43 -2.47 5.09
CA PHE A 82 -14.08 -1.08 4.77
C PHE A 82 -14.24 -0.78 3.27
N GLU A 83 -13.72 -1.64 2.40
CA GLU A 83 -13.83 -1.45 0.94
C GLU A 83 -15.28 -1.57 0.45
N GLN A 84 -16.08 -2.45 1.07
CA GLN A 84 -17.52 -2.55 0.79
C GLN A 84 -18.26 -1.29 1.22
N LEU A 85 -17.99 -0.78 2.43
CA LEU A 85 -18.55 0.50 2.90
C LEU A 85 -18.29 1.63 1.90
N LEU A 86 -17.05 1.72 1.40
CA LEU A 86 -16.69 2.74 0.40
C LEU A 86 -17.47 2.56 -0.91
N ALA A 87 -17.59 1.32 -1.39
CA ALA A 87 -18.35 1.01 -2.60
C ALA A 87 -19.84 1.35 -2.45
N ASP A 88 -20.44 1.01 -1.31
CA ASP A 88 -21.85 1.29 -0.98
C ASP A 88 -22.14 2.80 -0.96
N GLU A 89 -21.17 3.61 -0.50
CA GLU A 89 -21.25 5.07 -0.46
C GLU A 89 -20.82 5.75 -1.79
N GLY A 90 -20.59 4.96 -2.84
CA GLY A 90 -20.33 5.44 -4.20
C GLY A 90 -18.87 5.71 -4.55
N THR A 91 -17.92 5.20 -3.77
CA THR A 91 -16.49 5.26 -4.09
C THR A 91 -16.08 4.02 -4.89
N THR A 92 -15.63 4.21 -6.12
CA THR A 92 -15.02 3.13 -6.90
C THR A 92 -13.61 2.83 -6.40
N VAL A 93 -13.39 1.63 -5.86
CA VAL A 93 -12.09 1.18 -5.37
C VAL A 93 -11.36 0.40 -6.46
N VAL A 94 -10.15 0.85 -6.82
CA VAL A 94 -9.28 0.15 -7.77
C VAL A 94 -7.94 -0.15 -7.09
N LYS A 95 -7.59 -1.43 -6.96
CA LYS A 95 -6.34 -1.85 -6.31
C LYS A 95 -5.31 -2.30 -7.34
N CYS A 96 -4.13 -1.70 -7.29
CA CYS A 96 -3.05 -1.96 -8.22
C CYS A 96 -1.85 -2.59 -7.51
N PHE A 97 -1.58 -3.87 -7.78
CA PHE A 97 -0.33 -4.52 -7.36
C PHE A 97 0.69 -4.50 -8.50
N LEU A 98 1.74 -3.68 -8.34
CA LEU A 98 2.83 -3.59 -9.31
C LEU A 98 3.84 -4.71 -9.10
N ASN A 99 3.55 -5.88 -9.68
CA ASN A 99 4.41 -7.06 -9.57
C ASN A 99 5.69 -6.89 -10.41
N VAL A 100 6.85 -6.98 -9.77
CA VAL A 100 8.16 -6.98 -10.42
C VAL A 100 8.90 -8.25 -10.08
N SER A 101 9.76 -8.74 -10.98
CA SER A 101 10.57 -9.93 -10.68
C SER A 101 11.62 -9.62 -9.61
N LYS A 102 12.10 -10.68 -8.94
CA LYS A 102 13.17 -10.56 -7.95
C LYS A 102 14.46 -10.00 -8.58
N ASP A 103 14.72 -10.30 -9.84
CA ASP A 103 15.89 -9.76 -10.55
C ASP A 103 15.70 -8.30 -10.97
N GLU A 104 14.50 -7.94 -11.40
CA GLU A 104 14.18 -6.55 -11.73
C GLU A 104 14.28 -5.65 -10.49
N GLN A 105 13.81 -6.13 -9.33
CA GLN A 105 14.01 -5.42 -8.06
C GLN A 105 15.50 -5.23 -7.75
N ARG A 106 16.36 -6.23 -8.03
CA ARG A 106 17.82 -6.12 -7.82
C ARG A 106 18.40 -4.99 -8.65
N LYS A 107 18.08 -4.98 -9.95
CA LYS A 107 18.57 -3.96 -10.90
C LYS A 107 18.20 -2.56 -10.44
N ARG A 108 16.92 -2.35 -10.09
CA ARG A 108 16.43 -1.06 -9.60
C ARG A 108 17.07 -0.61 -8.29
N LEU A 109 17.40 -1.53 -7.38
CA LEU A 109 18.11 -1.19 -6.14
C LEU A 109 19.55 -0.78 -6.43
N GLN A 110 20.24 -1.50 -7.31
CA GLN A 110 21.61 -1.18 -7.73
C GLN A 110 21.66 0.19 -8.42
N GLU A 111 20.73 0.46 -9.34
CA GLU A 111 20.61 1.77 -10.01
C GLU A 111 20.45 2.94 -9.03
N ARG A 112 19.74 2.75 -7.91
CA ARG A 112 19.59 3.81 -6.89
C ARG A 112 20.88 4.09 -6.14
N VAL A 113 21.78 3.12 -6.02
CA VAL A 113 23.10 3.29 -5.41
C VAL A 113 24.04 3.99 -6.39
N ASP A 114 24.01 3.56 -7.64
CA ASP A 114 24.91 4.03 -8.69
C ASP A 114 24.58 5.48 -9.10
N ASP A 115 23.30 5.82 -9.23
CA ASP A 115 22.81 7.13 -9.66
C ASP A 115 22.67 8.11 -8.48
N PRO A 116 23.51 9.17 -8.39
CA PRO A 116 23.45 10.15 -7.30
C PRO A 116 22.09 10.83 -7.14
N GLU A 117 21.33 11.04 -8.22
CA GLU A 117 20.01 11.69 -8.17
C GLU A 117 18.92 10.79 -7.56
N LYS A 118 19.18 9.48 -7.50
CA LYS A 118 18.25 8.47 -6.96
C LYS A 118 18.65 7.94 -5.59
N ARG A 119 19.86 8.25 -5.09
CA ARG A 119 20.38 7.77 -3.81
C ARG A 119 19.46 8.04 -2.62
N TRP A 120 18.74 9.16 -2.63
CA TRP A 120 17.78 9.50 -1.58
C TRP A 120 16.63 8.48 -1.43
N LYS A 121 16.35 7.67 -2.47
CA LYS A 121 15.34 6.59 -2.46
C LYS A 121 15.89 5.24 -1.99
N PHE A 122 17.18 5.12 -1.77
CA PHE A 122 17.80 3.88 -1.30
C PHE A 122 17.87 3.88 0.22
N ARG A 123 17.45 2.78 0.85
CA ARG A 123 17.63 2.56 2.28
C ARG A 123 18.27 1.20 2.50
N LEU A 124 19.17 1.10 3.47
CA LEU A 124 19.79 -0.19 3.84
C LEU A 124 18.74 -1.26 4.17
N GLY A 125 17.64 -0.87 4.81
CA GLY A 125 16.52 -1.76 5.12
C GLY A 125 15.84 -2.39 3.88
N ASP A 126 15.99 -1.81 2.69
CA ASP A 126 15.47 -2.41 1.44
C ASP A 126 16.17 -3.75 1.14
N LEU A 127 17.44 -3.90 1.56
CA LEU A 127 18.19 -5.15 1.41
C LEU A 127 17.72 -6.23 2.39
N ASP A 128 17.31 -5.84 3.59
CA ASP A 128 16.74 -6.76 4.57
C ASP A 128 15.35 -7.23 4.12
N ASP A 129 14.54 -6.34 3.57
CA ASP A 129 13.22 -6.68 3.02
C ASP A 129 13.34 -7.60 1.81
N ARG A 130 14.39 -7.41 1.00
CA ARG A 130 14.71 -8.30 -0.12
C ARG A 130 15.03 -9.74 0.33
N LYS A 131 15.68 -9.94 1.49
CA LYS A 131 15.91 -11.30 2.04
C LYS A 131 14.59 -12.00 2.34
N LEU A 132 13.54 -11.24 2.65
CA LEU A 132 12.20 -11.74 2.96
C LEU A 132 11.30 -11.87 1.73
N TRP A 133 11.84 -11.78 0.50
CA TRP A 133 11.08 -11.83 -0.76
C TRP A 133 9.99 -12.90 -0.80
N ALA A 134 10.33 -14.15 -0.47
CA ALA A 134 9.37 -15.26 -0.52
C ALA A 134 8.20 -15.07 0.46
N LYS A 135 8.47 -14.49 1.65
CA LYS A 135 7.42 -14.17 2.63
C LYS A 135 6.52 -13.04 2.13
N TYR A 136 7.08 -12.02 1.48
CA TYR A 136 6.29 -10.95 0.87
C TYR A 136 5.41 -11.48 -0.27
N GLN A 137 5.92 -12.34 -1.13
CA GLN A 137 5.13 -12.95 -2.21
C GLN A 137 3.93 -13.75 -1.66
N GLN A 138 4.16 -14.57 -0.63
CA GLN A 138 3.07 -15.27 0.06
C GLN A 138 2.06 -14.32 0.71
N ALA A 139 2.54 -13.24 1.33
CA ALA A 139 1.67 -12.24 1.96
C ALA A 139 0.79 -11.51 0.92
N TYR A 140 1.36 -11.12 -0.22
CA TYR A 140 0.62 -10.50 -1.33
C TYR A 140 -0.39 -11.46 -1.93
N GLN A 141 0.01 -12.70 -2.22
CA GLN A 141 -0.89 -13.71 -2.80
C GLN A 141 -2.12 -13.94 -1.89
N GLU A 142 -1.89 -14.07 -0.58
CA GLU A 142 -3.01 -14.25 0.36
C GLU A 142 -3.83 -12.98 0.55
N ALA A 143 -3.22 -11.79 0.57
CA ALA A 143 -3.95 -10.54 0.66
C ALA A 143 -4.88 -10.36 -0.55
N ILE A 144 -4.34 -10.47 -1.77
CA ILE A 144 -5.11 -10.36 -3.02
C ILE A 144 -6.20 -11.44 -3.05
N GLY A 145 -5.86 -12.70 -2.77
CA GLY A 145 -6.82 -13.80 -2.80
C GLY A 145 -7.94 -13.68 -1.76
N ARG A 146 -7.71 -12.99 -0.65
CA ARG A 146 -8.73 -12.80 0.40
C ARG A 146 -9.55 -11.53 0.24
N THR A 147 -9.04 -10.51 -0.43
CA THR A 147 -9.69 -9.18 -0.45
C THR A 147 -10.07 -8.69 -1.84
N SER A 148 -9.66 -9.35 -2.93
CA SER A 148 -10.19 -9.03 -4.26
C SER A 148 -11.65 -9.48 -4.35
N THR A 149 -12.55 -8.55 -4.61
CA THR A 149 -14.00 -8.76 -4.66
C THR A 149 -14.59 -8.06 -5.88
N ALA A 150 -15.86 -8.33 -6.21
CA ALA A 150 -16.52 -7.64 -7.32
C ALA A 150 -16.67 -6.13 -7.08
N ALA A 151 -16.90 -5.72 -5.83
CA ALA A 151 -17.06 -4.31 -5.44
C ALA A 151 -15.72 -3.56 -5.36
N ALA A 152 -14.64 -4.27 -5.01
CA ALA A 152 -13.29 -3.75 -4.92
C ALA A 152 -12.30 -4.79 -5.47
N PRO A 153 -12.01 -4.79 -6.78
CA PRO A 153 -11.07 -5.72 -7.41
C PRO A 153 -9.62 -5.45 -7.01
#